data_AF-A0A521Y4C2-F1
#
_entry.id   AF-A0A521Y4C2-F1
#
_cell.length_a   1.000
_cell.length_b   1.000
_cell.length_c   1.000
_cell.angle_alpha   90.00
_cell.angle_beta   90.00
_cell.angle_gamma   90.00
#
_symmetry.space_group_name_H-M   'P 1'
#
loop_
_entity.id
_entity.type
_entity.pdbx_description
1 polymer ?
#
loop_
_entity_poly.entity_id
_entity_poly.type
_entity_poly.pdbx_seq_one_letter_code
_entity_poly.pdbx_strand_id
1 'polypeptide(L)'
;LAKPRRTPELHLSPTKTSIDTDTLKALITHRLQILARYTGEVVLPALSEEKKRASKAGRMLLARARTVLVRDSSLMQASHQLRLAKVLENFQSIRIVYQFRDKLQNIWSRSTASQKELLEALQEWCTQAEATGIETLRRFVQRLKMYVPQEAQ
;
A
#
# COMPACT_ATOMS: atom_id res chain seq x y z
N LEU A 1 21.02 -25.36 6.54
CA LEU A 1 20.99 -23.89 6.67
C LEU A 1 20.47 -23.30 5.35
N ALA A 2 19.21 -22.88 5.31
CA ALA A 2 18.62 -22.33 4.09
C ALA A 2 19.16 -20.91 3.86
N LYS A 3 19.88 -20.68 2.77
CA LYS A 3 20.26 -19.33 2.32
C LYS A 3 18.98 -18.53 2.12
N PRO A 4 18.78 -17.39 2.79
CA PRO A 4 17.62 -16.55 2.53
C PRO A 4 17.67 -16.16 1.04
N ARG A 5 16.63 -16.54 0.29
CA ARG A 5 16.49 -16.14 -1.11
C ARG A 5 16.55 -14.62 -1.14
N ARG A 6 17.58 -14.04 -1.76
CA ARG A 6 17.70 -12.59 -1.96
C ARG A 6 16.45 -12.12 -2.70
N THR A 7 15.55 -11.44 -2.00
CA THR A 7 14.50 -10.66 -2.63
C THR A 7 15.20 -9.59 -3.47
N PRO A 8 14.89 -9.44 -4.76
CA PRO A 8 15.51 -8.40 -5.58
C PRO A 8 15.29 -7.03 -4.90
N GLU A 9 16.38 -6.29 -4.71
CA GLU A 9 16.39 -5.09 -3.87
C GLU A 9 15.69 -3.95 -4.60
N LEU A 10 14.77 -3.28 -3.89
CA LEU A 10 14.18 -2.04 -4.37
C LEU A 10 15.20 -0.91 -4.19
N HIS A 11 15.76 -0.42 -5.30
CA HIS A 11 16.68 0.71 -5.30
C HIS A 11 15.93 2.04 -5.22
N LEU A 12 16.46 2.96 -4.43
CA LEU A 12 15.95 4.31 -4.26
C LEU A 12 16.98 5.29 -4.81
N SER A 13 16.56 6.17 -5.72
CA SER A 13 17.37 7.31 -6.15
C SER A 13 16.83 8.58 -5.53
N PRO A 14 17.58 9.27 -4.65
CA PRO A 14 17.13 10.49 -3.99
C PRO A 14 17.03 11.68 -4.96
N THR A 15 17.63 11.59 -6.15
CA THR A 15 17.56 12.63 -7.19
C THR A 15 16.28 12.54 -8.02
N LYS A 16 15.52 11.44 -7.91
CA LYS A 16 14.31 11.20 -8.69
C LYS A 16 13.05 11.52 -7.90
N THR A 17 12.25 12.43 -8.45
CA THR A 17 11.00 12.93 -7.82
C THR A 17 9.76 12.69 -8.69
N SER A 18 9.90 12.01 -9.83
CA SER A 18 8.81 11.75 -10.77
C SER A 18 8.61 10.26 -11.05
N ILE A 19 7.34 9.85 -11.19
CA ILE A 19 6.96 8.51 -11.63
C ILE A 19 7.10 8.47 -13.15
N ASP A 20 8.08 7.73 -13.66
CA ASP A 20 8.24 7.46 -15.08
C ASP A 20 8.04 5.96 -15.39
N THR A 21 8.21 5.63 -16.67
CA THR A 21 8.08 4.29 -17.22
C THR A 21 8.99 3.27 -16.54
N ASP A 22 10.19 3.68 -16.14
CA ASP A 22 11.17 2.82 -15.48
C ASP A 22 10.80 2.55 -14.02
N THR A 23 10.29 3.57 -13.32
CA THR A 23 9.68 3.40 -11.99
C THR A 23 8.48 2.47 -12.06
N LEU A 24 7.62 2.60 -13.08
CA LEU A 24 6.48 1.70 -13.27
C LEU A 24 6.95 0.23 -13.45
N LYS A 25 7.96 -0.02 -14.30
CA LYS A 25 8.52 -1.37 -14.49
C LYS A 25 9.09 -1.95 -13.20
N ALA A 26 9.82 -1.14 -12.42
CA ALA A 26 10.37 -1.55 -11.13
C ALA A 26 9.25 -1.93 -10.14
N LEU A 27 8.21 -1.11 -10.07
CA LEU A 27 7.06 -1.33 -9.18
C LEU A 27 6.27 -2.57 -9.57
N ILE A 28 6.03 -2.81 -10.86
CA ILE A 28 5.31 -4.01 -11.33
C ILE A 28 6.13 -5.27 -11.03
N THR A 29 7.43 -5.25 -11.33
CA THR A 29 8.36 -6.36 -11.04
C THR A 29 8.38 -6.71 -9.55
N HIS A 30 8.26 -5.69 -8.69
CA HIS A 30 8.32 -5.84 -7.24
C HIS A 30 6.97 -5.63 -6.54
N ARG A 31 5.83 -5.81 -7.24
CA ARG A 31 4.48 -5.49 -6.74
C ARG A 31 4.16 -6.08 -5.36
N LEU A 32 4.56 -7.34 -5.11
CA LEU A 32 4.34 -8.00 -3.81
C LEU A 32 5.16 -7.34 -2.69
N GLN A 33 6.39 -6.93 -2.99
CA GLN A 33 7.23 -6.19 -2.04
C GLN A 33 6.65 -4.80 -1.76
N ILE A 34 6.13 -4.12 -2.79
CA ILE A 34 5.48 -2.82 -2.65
C ILE A 34 4.21 -2.92 -1.79
N LEU A 35 3.39 -3.97 -1.95
CA LEU A 35 2.24 -4.21 -1.06
C LEU A 35 2.65 -4.51 0.38
N ALA A 36 3.71 -5.30 0.56
CA ALA A 36 4.23 -5.59 1.89
C ALA A 36 4.72 -4.31 2.57
N ARG A 37 5.45 -3.46 1.84
CA ARG A 37 5.89 -2.13 2.32
C ARG A 37 4.70 -1.22 2.60
N TYR A 38 3.71 -1.14 1.70
CA TYR A 38 2.49 -0.36 1.93
C TYR A 38 1.81 -0.76 3.24
N THR A 39 1.72 -2.06 3.49
CA THR A 39 1.12 -2.58 4.72
C THR A 39 1.93 -2.16 5.95
N GLY A 40 3.26 -2.29 5.89
CA GLY A 40 4.16 -1.93 6.99
C GLY A 40 4.28 -0.43 7.26
N GLU A 41 4.23 0.40 6.21
CA GLU A 41 4.53 1.83 6.28
C GLU A 41 3.28 2.72 6.26
N VAL A 42 2.15 2.23 5.75
CA VAL A 42 0.90 2.99 5.67
C VAL A 42 -0.16 2.41 6.62
N VAL A 43 -0.50 1.14 6.44
CA VAL A 43 -1.63 0.51 7.14
C VAL A 43 -1.34 0.32 8.63
N LEU A 44 -0.20 -0.27 8.98
CA LEU A 44 0.15 -0.50 10.39
C LEU A 44 0.35 0.81 11.18
N PRO A 45 1.04 1.83 10.66
CA PRO A 45 1.19 3.11 11.36
C PRO A 45 -0.14 3.86 11.49
N ALA A 46 -0.99 3.86 10.45
CA ALA A 46 -2.34 4.44 10.55
C ALA A 46 -3.18 3.73 11.62
N LEU A 47 -3.12 2.40 11.69
CA LEU A 47 -3.81 1.62 12.72
C LEU A 47 -3.28 1.91 14.13
N SER A 48 -1.97 2.09 14.28
CA SER A 48 -1.36 2.47 15.54
C SER A 48 -1.85 3.85 16.01
N GLU A 49 -1.92 4.81 15.09
CA GLU A 49 -2.37 6.17 15.39
C GLU A 49 -3.86 6.22 15.78
N GLU A 50 -4.72 5.52 15.06
CA GLU A 50 -6.13 5.37 15.44
C GLU A 50 -6.29 4.67 16.79
N LYS A 51 -5.48 3.65 17.08
CA LYS A 51 -5.53 2.94 18.36
C LYS A 51 -5.20 3.85 19.54
N LYS A 52 -4.30 4.82 19.38
CA LYS A 52 -3.98 5.78 20.45
C LYS A 52 -5.21 6.65 20.77
N ARG A 53 -5.92 7.10 19.73
CA ARG A 53 -7.09 8.00 19.83
C ARG A 53 -8.39 7.27 20.20
N ALA A 54 -8.48 5.98 19.91
CA ALA A 54 -9.68 5.18 20.14
C ALA A 54 -9.93 4.87 21.63
N SER A 55 -11.21 4.68 21.95
CA SER A 55 -11.69 4.15 23.24
C SER A 55 -11.23 2.70 23.49
N LYS A 56 -11.41 2.19 24.71
CA LYS A 56 -11.06 0.79 25.05
C LYS A 56 -11.71 -0.23 24.09
N ALA A 57 -12.99 -0.03 23.75
CA ALA A 57 -13.70 -0.87 22.78
C ALA A 57 -13.13 -0.74 21.36
N GLY A 58 -12.84 0.49 20.92
CA GLY A 58 -12.23 0.74 19.61
C GLY A 58 -10.83 0.13 19.48
N ARG A 59 -10.01 0.18 20.55
CA ARG A 59 -8.69 -0.45 20.59
C ARG A 59 -8.76 -1.96 20.41
N MET A 60 -9.75 -2.62 21.03
CA MET A 60 -9.97 -4.06 20.85
C MET A 60 -10.41 -4.39 19.42
N LEU A 61 -11.27 -3.57 18.83
CA LEU A 61 -11.71 -3.72 17.44
C LEU A 61 -10.52 -3.59 16.47
N LEU A 62 -9.71 -2.55 16.61
CA LEU A 62 -8.50 -2.32 15.79
C LEU A 62 -7.46 -3.43 15.97
N ALA A 63 -7.23 -3.91 17.20
CA ALA A 63 -6.30 -5.01 17.46
C ALA A 63 -6.70 -6.30 16.73
N ARG A 64 -8.00 -6.62 16.73
CA ARG A 64 -8.55 -7.78 16.01
C ARG A 64 -8.59 -7.57 14.50
N ALA A 65 -8.66 -6.32 14.04
CA ALA A 65 -8.63 -5.96 12.63
C ALA A 65 -7.24 -6.04 12.01
N ARG A 66 -6.18 -5.87 12.79
CA ARG A 66 -4.78 -5.91 12.31
C ARG A 66 -4.49 -7.13 11.44
N THR A 67 -4.85 -8.33 11.90
CA THR A 67 -4.61 -9.58 11.14
C THR A 67 -5.37 -9.60 9.83
N VAL A 68 -6.55 -8.99 9.79
CA VAL A 68 -7.39 -8.91 8.61
C VAL A 68 -6.79 -7.87 7.64
N LEU A 69 -6.45 -6.67 8.10
CA LEU A 69 -5.89 -5.61 7.26
C LEU A 69 -4.53 -5.95 6.61
N VAL A 70 -3.75 -6.86 7.21
CA VAL A 70 -2.46 -7.31 6.68
C VAL A 70 -2.60 -8.50 5.71
N ARG A 71 -3.70 -9.27 5.80
CA ARG A 71 -3.93 -10.41 4.92
C ARG A 71 -4.57 -9.96 3.59
N ASP A 72 -4.33 -10.75 2.56
CA ASP A 72 -4.99 -10.59 1.27
C ASP A 72 -6.50 -10.79 1.42
N SER A 73 -7.29 -9.86 0.90
CA SER A 73 -8.76 -9.91 0.99
C SER A 73 -9.35 -11.10 0.24
N SER A 74 -8.67 -11.58 -0.81
CA SER A 74 -9.08 -12.76 -1.57
C SER A 74 -9.06 -14.05 -0.74
N LEU A 75 -8.31 -14.09 0.36
CA LEU A 75 -8.15 -15.25 1.23
C LEU A 75 -8.95 -15.12 2.54
N MET A 76 -9.91 -14.19 2.61
CA MET A 76 -10.68 -13.93 3.82
C MET A 76 -12.00 -14.72 3.89
N GLN A 77 -12.22 -15.36 5.04
CA GLN A 77 -13.52 -15.91 5.41
C GLN A 77 -14.56 -14.80 5.64
N ALA A 78 -15.84 -15.09 5.47
CA ALA A 78 -16.95 -14.14 5.65
C ALA A 78 -16.92 -13.42 7.01
N SER A 79 -16.53 -14.13 8.08
CA SER A 79 -16.37 -13.57 9.43
C SER A 79 -15.29 -12.49 9.53
N HIS A 80 -14.23 -12.59 8.71
CA HIS A 80 -13.18 -11.59 8.62
C HIS A 80 -13.61 -10.39 7.77
N GLN A 81 -14.38 -10.61 6.70
CA GLN A 81 -14.94 -9.53 5.89
C GLN A 81 -15.89 -8.65 6.70
N LEU A 82 -16.80 -9.25 7.48
CA LEU A 82 -17.71 -8.49 8.35
C LEU A 82 -16.94 -7.63 9.37
N ARG A 83 -15.86 -8.18 9.92
CA ARG A 83 -15.01 -7.45 10.88
C ARG A 83 -14.26 -6.30 10.21
N LEU A 84 -13.77 -6.52 8.99
CA LEU A 84 -13.14 -5.49 8.19
C LEU A 84 -14.14 -4.37 7.91
N ALA A 85 -15.33 -4.69 7.40
CA ALA A 85 -16.39 -3.73 7.13
C ALA A 85 -16.66 -2.85 8.35
N LYS A 86 -16.86 -3.46 9.54
CA LYS A 86 -17.07 -2.72 10.78
C LYS A 86 -15.93 -1.75 11.10
N VAL A 87 -14.68 -2.14 10.86
CA VAL A 87 -13.53 -1.25 11.11
C VAL A 87 -13.50 -0.10 10.10
N LEU A 88 -13.76 -0.38 8.83
CA LEU A 88 -13.81 0.65 7.78
C LEU A 88 -14.96 1.65 8.01
N GLU A 89 -16.08 1.21 8.59
CA GLU A 89 -17.20 2.08 8.97
C GLU A 89 -16.86 2.98 10.16
N ASN A 90 -16.12 2.47 11.14
CA ASN A 90 -15.82 3.21 12.38
C ASN A 90 -14.58 4.10 12.28
N PHE A 91 -13.63 3.80 11.38
CA PHE A 91 -12.36 4.50 11.28
C PHE A 91 -12.08 4.97 9.85
N GLN A 92 -12.40 6.24 9.59
CA GLN A 92 -12.27 6.84 8.25
C GLN A 92 -10.83 6.78 7.70
N SER A 93 -9.82 7.03 8.53
CA SER A 93 -8.42 6.97 8.10
C SER A 93 -8.02 5.56 7.63
N ILE A 94 -8.45 4.52 8.36
CA ILE A 94 -8.26 3.11 7.98
C ILE A 94 -9.01 2.79 6.70
N ARG A 95 -10.23 3.30 6.54
CA ARG A 95 -11.01 3.16 5.31
C ARG A 95 -10.27 3.72 4.10
N ILE A 96 -9.75 4.94 4.22
CA ILE A 96 -9.02 5.59 3.13
C ILE A 96 -7.76 4.80 2.78
N VAL A 97 -6.88 4.48 3.74
CA VAL A 97 -5.65 3.74 3.43
C VAL A 97 -5.93 2.34 2.87
N TYR A 98 -7.04 1.70 3.27
CA TYR A 98 -7.46 0.43 2.71
C TYR A 98 -7.94 0.57 1.27
N GLN A 99 -8.77 1.57 0.96
CA GLN A 99 -9.21 1.85 -0.41
C GLN A 99 -8.03 2.18 -1.35
N PHE A 100 -7.04 2.93 -0.88
CA PHE A 100 -5.84 3.22 -1.68
C PHE A 100 -5.00 1.98 -1.95
N ARG A 101 -4.93 1.03 -1.01
CA ARG A 101 -4.31 -0.28 -1.23
C ARG A 101 -5.04 -1.06 -2.33
N ASP A 102 -6.36 -1.06 -2.30
CA ASP A 102 -7.20 -1.74 -3.29
C ASP A 102 -7.04 -1.13 -4.70
N LYS A 103 -7.11 0.21 -4.79
CA LYS A 103 -6.82 0.94 -6.04
C LYS A 103 -5.44 0.59 -6.61
N LEU A 104 -4.40 0.51 -5.76
CA LEU A 104 -3.05 0.16 -6.20
C LEU A 104 -2.98 -1.26 -6.75
N GLN A 105 -3.65 -2.22 -6.10
CA GLN A 105 -3.75 -3.60 -6.61
C GLN A 105 -4.49 -3.65 -7.94
N ASN A 106 -5.60 -2.93 -8.07
CA ASN A 106 -6.39 -2.87 -9.29
C ASN A 106 -5.56 -2.35 -10.48
N ILE A 107 -4.69 -1.34 -10.26
CA ILE A 107 -3.77 -0.86 -11.31
C ILE A 107 -2.95 -2.03 -11.87
N TRP A 108 -2.42 -2.92 -11.04
CA TRP A 108 -1.63 -4.06 -11.51
C TRP A 108 -2.45 -5.24 -12.05
N SER A 109 -3.73 -5.34 -11.69
CA SER A 109 -4.64 -6.38 -12.20
C SER A 109 -5.15 -6.10 -13.61
N ARG A 110 -4.92 -4.90 -14.15
CA ARG A 110 -5.30 -4.52 -15.53
C ARG A 110 -4.35 -5.15 -16.56
N SER A 111 -4.54 -6.44 -16.82
CA SER A 111 -3.72 -7.21 -17.79
C SER A 111 -3.78 -6.69 -19.24
N THR A 112 -4.81 -5.91 -19.58
CA THR A 112 -5.01 -5.34 -20.93
C THR A 112 -4.56 -3.89 -21.07
N ALA A 113 -4.18 -3.22 -19.97
CA ALA A 113 -3.78 -1.83 -20.01
C ALA A 113 -2.38 -1.67 -20.62
N SER A 114 -2.24 -0.66 -21.47
CA SER A 114 -0.94 -0.24 -21.99
C SER A 114 -0.06 0.31 -20.87
N GLN A 115 1.26 0.29 -21.10
CA GLN A 115 2.22 0.87 -20.15
C GLN A 115 1.92 2.35 -19.84
N LYS A 116 1.43 3.10 -20.83
CA LYS A 116 1.04 4.50 -20.67
C LYS A 116 -0.17 4.64 -19.74
N GLU A 117 -1.21 3.85 -19.93
CA GLU A 117 -2.40 3.87 -19.05
C GLU A 117 -2.08 3.46 -17.61
N LEU A 118 -1.20 2.48 -17.42
CA LEU A 118 -0.73 2.08 -16.09
C LEU A 118 0.09 3.20 -15.43
N LEU A 119 0.91 3.91 -16.20
CA LEU A 119 1.69 5.05 -15.71
C LEU A 119 0.76 6.20 -15.29
N GLU A 120 -0.20 6.57 -16.14
CA GLU A 120 -1.19 7.60 -15.86
C GLU A 120 -2.02 7.24 -14.61
N ALA A 121 -2.50 6.00 -14.52
CA ALA A 121 -3.25 5.53 -13.36
C ALA A 121 -2.42 5.56 -12.06
N LEU A 122 -1.12 5.24 -12.13
CA LEU A 122 -0.23 5.32 -10.98
C LEU A 122 0.08 6.76 -10.56
N GLN A 123 0.26 7.67 -11.52
CA GLN A 123 0.44 9.10 -11.26
C GLN A 123 -0.82 9.70 -10.62
N GLU A 124 -2.00 9.38 -11.17
CA GLU A 124 -3.28 9.80 -10.62
C GLU A 124 -3.46 9.28 -9.18
N TRP A 125 -3.13 8.01 -8.95
CA TRP A 125 -3.16 7.40 -7.63
C TRP A 125 -2.26 8.15 -6.64
N CYS A 126 -1.04 8.53 -7.05
CA CYS A 126 -0.13 9.30 -6.21
C CYS A 126 -0.72 10.68 -5.85
N THR A 127 -1.25 11.40 -6.83
CA THR A 127 -1.87 12.71 -6.63
C THR A 127 -3.08 12.63 -5.68
N GLN A 128 -3.97 11.66 -5.90
CA GLN A 128 -5.12 11.43 -5.01
C GLN A 128 -4.67 11.05 -3.59
N ALA A 129 -3.62 10.24 -3.48
CA ALA A 129 -3.08 9.77 -2.20
C ALA A 129 -2.50 10.93 -1.38
N GLU A 130 -1.78 11.86 -2.03
CA GLU A 130 -1.26 13.08 -1.39
C GLU A 130 -2.39 14.03 -0.96
N ALA A 131 -3.45 14.12 -1.75
CA ALA A 131 -4.63 14.94 -1.45
C ALA A 131 -5.46 14.43 -0.26
N THR A 132 -5.30 13.16 0.16
CA THR A 132 -6.02 12.63 1.35
C THR A 132 -5.63 13.31 2.66
N GLY A 133 -4.46 13.96 2.71
CA GLY A 133 -3.92 14.53 3.94
C GLY A 133 -3.37 13.50 4.95
N ILE A 134 -3.41 12.19 4.63
CA ILE A 134 -2.89 11.14 5.50
C ILE A 134 -1.36 11.10 5.39
N GLU A 135 -0.69 11.45 6.48
CA GLU A 135 0.77 11.59 6.51
C GLU A 135 1.53 10.29 6.16
N THR A 136 1.03 9.15 6.62
CA THR A 136 1.65 7.84 6.31
C THR A 136 1.55 7.53 4.82
N LEU A 137 0.43 7.88 4.19
CA LEU A 137 0.19 7.71 2.76
C LEU A 137 1.06 8.67 1.93
N ARG A 138 1.14 9.94 2.33
CA ARG A 138 2.01 10.95 1.70
C ARG A 138 3.47 10.51 1.71
N ARG A 139 4.00 10.09 2.87
CA ARG A 139 5.39 9.59 2.98
C ARG A 139 5.65 8.35 2.12
N PHE A 140 4.64 7.49 1.96
CA PHE A 140 4.76 6.34 1.08
C PHE A 140 4.82 6.77 -0.39
N VAL A 141 3.96 7.67 -0.85
CA VAL A 141 3.98 8.21 -2.22
C VAL A 141 5.31 8.89 -2.54
N GLN A 142 5.83 9.70 -1.63
CA GLN A 142 7.13 10.36 -1.80
C GLN A 142 8.26 9.35 -2.00
N ARG A 143 8.26 8.25 -1.23
CA ARG A 143 9.21 7.14 -1.46
C ARG A 143 8.93 6.36 -2.74
N LEU A 144 7.66 6.23 -3.13
CA LEU A 144 7.28 5.56 -4.37
C LEU A 144 7.90 6.23 -5.59
N LYS A 145 7.94 7.57 -5.59
CA LYS A 145 8.56 8.42 -6.63
C LYS A 145 10.07 8.23 -6.77
N MET A 146 10.73 7.74 -5.71
CA MET A 146 12.18 7.54 -5.68
C MET A 146 12.61 6.15 -6.18
N TYR A 147 11.67 5.22 -6.42
CA TYR A 147 12.05 3.89 -6.90
C TYR A 147 12.58 3.93 -8.33
N VAL A 148 13.71 3.27 -8.53
CA VAL A 148 14.35 3.07 -9.83
C VAL A 148 14.48 1.57 -10.12
N PRO A 149 14.41 1.15 -11.40
CA PRO A 149 14.74 -0.23 -11.74
C PRO A 149 16.18 -0.50 -11.34
N GLN A 150 16.47 -1.74 -10.96
CA GLN A 150 17.85 -2.18 -10.77
C GLN A 150 18.54 -2.06 -12.13
N GLU A 151 19.38 -1.05 -12.32
CA GLU A 151 20.22 -0.96 -13.50
C GLU A 151 21.11 -2.20 -13.51
N ALA A 152 20.98 -3.02 -14.55
CA ALA A 152 21.92 -4.09 -14.82
C ALA A 152 23.23 -3.41 -15.26
N GLN A 153 24.18 -3.30 -14.32
CA GLN A 153 25.57 -3.04 -14.66
C GLN A 153 26.15 -4.20 -15.45
#